data_AF-A0A4R6S038-F1
#
_entry.id   AF-A0A4R6S038-F1
#
_cell.length_a   1.000
_cell.length_b   1.000
_cell.length_c   1.000
_cell.angle_alpha   90.00
_cell.angle_beta   90.00
_cell.angle_gamma   90.00
#
_symmetry.space_group_name_H-M   'P 1'
#
loop_
_entity.id
_entity.type
_entity.pdbx_description
1 polymer ?
#
loop_
_entity_poly.entity_id
_entity_poly.type
_entity_poly.pdbx_seq_one_letter_code
_entity_poly.pdbx_strand_id
1 'polypeptide(L)'
;MRRYRVNLLLPAVLLALAGVVAPALPAQADGVTLSADQRRAYLEYYAPLLLKQGDENNGKAGRDWLTNFDFDRDGDFSTNRTNWLHVDDYAASAGDPASPYATWKIRPTLYTALLQYRDIDGSTAVTLLYHVYNAADKDGDQIHDWERVEITIRGVTGTPGGAGEAYATSVITHHKEHILRSAADLASGQVRFRSTGGGNHLLLWQADESDVDFPSFGPHGHELRYVTDDPAGVPGAADAPARVHISGANESYRVHYVFAPADAVAAMGATVLTHDSAGTLASGVDNGTTVNWGQTKRIAYELQDLADIIPTHWAGGDWSRNWRADDSADIWLESPITDESGAALVPVGRQRFYTASKDGTGTDGRSGIPSKGWLFGDYSAEGDEDTPSDSDDFDGYGGAGRAPDGSNRATASGDTASLGAYWRQHDFFVHDGGLIGSEHVESGRWLPAGWAAPEAGGFDGRWVALFDDRPGADS
;
A
#
# COMPACT_ATOMS: atom_id res chain seq x y z
N MET A 1 -51.68 19.32 76.57
CA MET A 1 -51.14 18.22 75.75
C MET A 1 -50.21 18.85 74.71
N ARG A 2 -48.92 19.06 74.97
CA ARG A 2 -47.75 18.22 74.61
C ARG A 2 -47.87 17.41 73.31
N ARG A 3 -47.04 17.77 72.31
CA ARG A 3 -46.19 16.94 71.41
C ARG A 3 -45.39 17.90 70.50
N TYR A 4 -44.12 18.18 70.79
CA TYR A 4 -42.87 17.55 70.31
C TYR A 4 -42.43 17.94 68.87
N ARG A 5 -41.32 18.70 68.82
CA ARG A 5 -40.11 18.73 67.92
C ARG A 5 -40.25 18.13 66.50
N VAL A 6 -39.59 18.67 65.46
CA VAL A 6 -38.14 18.51 65.20
C VAL A 6 -37.66 19.56 64.18
N ASN A 7 -36.47 20.13 64.43
CA ASN A 7 -35.68 20.94 63.51
C ASN A 7 -35.08 20.06 62.40
N LEU A 8 -35.13 20.51 61.14
CA LEU A 8 -34.26 20.00 60.07
C LEU A 8 -33.44 21.16 59.51
N LEU A 9 -32.16 21.16 59.89
CA LEU A 9 -31.06 21.85 59.24
C LEU A 9 -30.75 21.11 57.93
N LEU A 10 -30.81 21.79 56.79
CA LEU A 10 -30.14 21.36 55.56
C LEU A 10 -28.77 22.05 55.49
N PRO A 11 -27.65 21.31 55.45
CA PRO A 11 -26.44 21.78 54.80
C PRO A 11 -26.40 21.28 53.36
N ALA A 12 -26.14 22.21 52.44
CA ALA A 12 -25.83 21.93 51.05
C ALA A 12 -24.49 21.18 50.95
N VAL A 13 -24.52 19.99 50.35
CA VAL A 13 -23.32 19.23 49.96
C VAL A 13 -22.88 19.75 48.59
N LEU A 14 -21.74 20.46 48.57
CA LEU A 14 -20.98 20.72 47.35
C LEU A 14 -20.42 19.39 46.84
N LEU A 15 -20.89 18.95 45.68
CA LEU A 15 -20.31 17.82 44.95
C LEU A 15 -18.95 18.24 44.41
N ALA A 16 -17.89 17.59 44.88
CA ALA A 16 -16.56 17.68 44.30
C ALA A 16 -16.57 16.99 42.93
N LEU A 17 -16.42 17.79 41.86
CA LEU A 17 -15.99 17.30 40.55
C LEU A 17 -14.53 16.84 40.68
N ALA A 18 -14.34 15.55 40.95
CA ALA A 18 -13.08 14.89 40.73
C ALA A 18 -12.87 14.83 39.21
N GLY A 19 -11.99 15.68 38.70
CA GLY A 19 -11.48 15.56 37.35
C GLY A 19 -10.80 14.20 37.21
N VAL A 20 -11.34 13.37 36.32
CA VAL A 20 -10.64 12.19 35.80
C VAL A 20 -9.49 12.74 34.96
N VAL A 21 -8.34 12.95 35.60
CA VAL A 21 -7.08 13.20 34.92
C VAL A 21 -6.76 11.90 34.21
N ALA A 22 -6.83 11.91 32.88
CA ALA A 22 -6.29 10.84 32.05
C ALA A 22 -4.88 10.51 32.55
N PRO A 23 -4.49 9.23 32.65
CA PRO A 23 -3.14 8.90 33.09
C PRO A 23 -2.16 9.64 32.18
N ALA A 24 -1.33 10.48 32.77
CA ALA A 24 -0.23 11.13 32.06
C ALA A 24 0.58 10.02 31.40
N LEU A 25 0.79 10.15 30.08
CA LEU A 25 1.66 9.27 29.33
C LEU A 25 2.99 9.15 30.10
N PRO A 26 3.50 7.92 30.34
CA PRO A 26 4.81 7.76 30.95
C PRO A 26 5.83 8.58 30.15
N ALA A 27 6.76 9.24 30.84
CA ALA A 27 7.83 10.02 30.22
C ALA A 27 8.50 9.15 29.13
N GLN A 28 8.23 9.49 27.88
CA GLN A 28 8.68 8.73 26.72
C GLN A 28 10.20 8.86 26.62
N ALA A 29 10.88 7.72 26.44
CA ALA A 29 12.29 7.72 26.07
C ALA A 29 12.49 8.57 24.81
N ASP A 30 13.62 9.29 24.72
CA ASP A 30 14.04 10.11 23.59
C ASP A 30 14.11 9.27 22.32
N GLY A 31 12.99 9.10 21.64
CA GLY A 31 12.97 8.39 20.39
C GLY A 31 13.07 9.34 19.20
N VAL A 32 13.60 8.83 18.09
CA VAL A 32 13.87 9.65 16.90
C VAL A 32 12.55 10.07 16.25
N THR A 33 12.47 11.34 15.84
CA THR A 33 11.46 11.84 14.89
C THR A 33 12.15 12.04 13.56
N LEU A 34 11.69 11.38 12.50
CA LEU A 34 12.32 11.48 11.18
C LEU A 34 11.97 12.81 10.51
N SER A 35 12.90 13.40 9.77
CA SER A 35 12.60 14.46 8.81
C SER A 35 11.88 13.90 7.58
N ALA A 36 11.31 14.76 6.72
CA ALA A 36 10.73 14.34 5.45
C ALA A 36 11.76 13.61 4.56
N ASP A 37 13.00 14.12 4.48
CA ASP A 37 14.09 13.48 3.73
C ASP A 37 14.44 12.09 4.27
N GLN A 38 14.48 11.94 5.60
CA GLN A 38 14.74 10.64 6.20
C GLN A 38 13.61 9.65 5.89
N ARG A 39 12.35 10.10 5.92
CA ARG A 39 11.19 9.24 5.59
C ARG A 39 11.24 8.78 4.13
N ARG A 40 11.53 9.69 3.19
CA ARG A 40 11.78 9.34 1.78
C ARG A 40 12.90 8.32 1.65
N ALA A 41 14.01 8.54 2.35
CA ALA A 41 15.12 7.60 2.32
C ALA A 41 14.73 6.19 2.81
N TYR A 42 13.87 6.04 3.82
CA TYR A 42 13.36 4.71 4.21
C TYR A 42 12.50 4.07 3.12
N LEU A 43 11.63 4.86 2.47
CA LEU A 43 10.79 4.38 1.38
C LEU A 43 11.64 3.93 0.17
N GLU A 44 12.64 4.71 -0.22
CA GLU A 44 13.55 4.37 -1.31
C GLU A 44 14.42 3.15 -0.97
N TYR A 45 14.99 3.11 0.24
CA TYR A 45 15.89 2.05 0.69
C TYR A 45 15.19 0.68 0.70
N TYR A 46 13.93 0.62 1.13
CA TYR A 46 13.17 -0.64 1.25
C TYR A 46 12.17 -0.85 0.11
N ALA A 47 12.14 0.00 -0.92
CA ALA A 47 11.26 -0.14 -2.07
C ALA A 47 11.42 -1.53 -2.72
N PRO A 48 10.33 -2.24 -3.04
CA PRO A 48 10.40 -3.63 -3.48
C PRO A 48 10.92 -3.78 -4.92
N LEU A 49 11.64 -4.85 -5.21
CA LEU A 49 11.92 -5.27 -6.59
C LEU A 49 10.78 -6.18 -7.04
N LEU A 50 10.07 -5.79 -8.10
CA LEU A 50 8.98 -6.59 -8.66
C LEU A 50 9.46 -7.32 -9.91
N LEU A 51 9.51 -8.64 -9.83
CA LEU A 51 9.74 -9.52 -10.97
C LEU A 51 8.38 -9.88 -11.57
N LYS A 52 8.14 -9.56 -12.83
CA LYS A 52 6.82 -9.77 -13.42
C LYS A 52 6.86 -10.75 -14.58
N GLN A 53 5.95 -11.70 -14.59
CA GLN A 53 5.64 -12.53 -15.75
C GLN A 53 4.67 -11.76 -16.63
N GLY A 54 5.06 -11.50 -17.87
CA GLY A 54 4.23 -10.78 -18.83
C GLY A 54 3.41 -11.69 -19.75
N ASP A 55 2.36 -11.13 -20.36
CA ASP A 55 1.51 -11.74 -21.38
C ASP A 55 1.18 -10.78 -22.56
N GLU A 56 2.19 -10.50 -23.41
CA GLU A 56 2.11 -9.41 -24.39
C GLU A 56 1.94 -9.83 -25.84
N ASN A 57 1.66 -11.10 -26.12
CA ASN A 57 1.45 -11.53 -27.50
C ASN A 57 0.15 -10.96 -28.09
N ASN A 58 0.01 -11.04 -29.42
CA ASN A 58 -1.22 -10.69 -30.15
C ASN A 58 -1.69 -9.23 -29.97
N GLY A 59 -0.76 -8.28 -29.84
CA GLY A 59 -1.09 -6.85 -29.71
C GLY A 59 -1.36 -6.41 -28.26
N LYS A 60 -0.74 -7.08 -27.28
CA LYS A 60 -0.82 -6.71 -25.86
C LYS A 60 0.47 -6.06 -25.33
N ALA A 61 1.34 -5.59 -26.22
CA ALA A 61 2.62 -4.98 -25.85
C ALA A 61 2.45 -3.83 -24.86
N GLY A 62 3.11 -3.90 -23.71
CA GLY A 62 3.08 -2.90 -22.65
C GLY A 62 1.93 -2.98 -21.66
N ARG A 63 1.00 -3.95 -21.82
CA ARG A 63 -0.14 -4.10 -20.88
C ARG A 63 0.28 -4.55 -19.49
N ASP A 64 1.39 -5.28 -19.37
CA ASP A 64 1.90 -5.75 -18.08
C ASP A 64 2.72 -4.69 -17.33
N TRP A 65 2.91 -3.48 -17.86
CA TRP A 65 3.71 -2.48 -17.18
C TRP A 65 3.05 -1.96 -15.92
N LEU A 66 3.84 -1.67 -14.89
CA LEU A 66 3.35 -0.83 -13.80
C LEU A 66 2.94 0.53 -14.38
N THR A 67 1.86 1.09 -13.87
CA THR A 67 1.29 2.33 -14.37
C THR A 67 0.93 3.28 -13.24
N ASN A 68 0.88 4.58 -13.55
CA ASN A 68 0.39 5.57 -12.60
C ASN A 68 -1.13 5.79 -12.82
N PHE A 69 -1.75 6.44 -11.85
CA PHE A 69 -3.20 6.66 -11.81
C PHE A 69 -3.72 7.57 -12.94
N ASP A 70 -2.87 8.44 -13.50
CA ASP A 70 -3.17 9.38 -14.59
C ASP A 70 -2.12 9.21 -15.72
N PHE A 71 -2.08 8.03 -16.33
CA PHE A 71 -0.99 7.64 -17.26
C PHE A 71 -1.09 8.24 -18.65
N ASP A 72 -2.30 8.54 -19.10
CA ASP A 72 -2.60 9.17 -20.38
C ASP A 72 -2.72 10.71 -20.27
N ARG A 73 -2.82 11.23 -19.04
CA ARG A 73 -2.88 12.66 -18.68
C ARG A 73 -4.08 13.40 -19.27
N ASP A 74 -5.21 12.73 -19.40
CA ASP A 74 -6.45 13.37 -19.82
C ASP A 74 -7.28 13.91 -18.63
N GLY A 75 -6.92 13.54 -17.39
CA GLY A 75 -7.62 13.96 -16.18
C GLY A 75 -9.01 13.34 -16.00
N ASP A 76 -9.30 12.26 -16.73
CA ASP A 76 -10.51 11.45 -16.65
C ASP A 76 -10.17 9.99 -16.32
N PHE A 77 -10.05 9.70 -15.02
CA PHE A 77 -9.73 8.35 -14.55
C PHE A 77 -10.79 7.32 -14.93
N SER A 78 -11.99 7.76 -15.35
CA SER A 78 -13.05 6.85 -15.75
C SER A 78 -12.83 6.22 -17.12
N THR A 79 -11.83 6.66 -17.88
CA THR A 79 -11.42 6.06 -19.15
C THR A 79 -10.15 5.22 -19.07
N ASN A 80 -9.51 5.13 -17.90
CA ASN A 80 -8.25 4.40 -17.69
C ASN A 80 -8.26 2.97 -18.25
N ARG A 81 -9.32 2.16 -18.05
CA ARG A 81 -9.40 0.80 -18.63
C ARG A 81 -9.21 0.83 -20.13
N THR A 82 -10.03 1.66 -20.76
CA THR A 82 -10.22 1.68 -22.20
C THR A 82 -8.93 2.16 -22.83
N ASN A 83 -8.36 3.23 -22.27
CA ASN A 83 -7.08 3.75 -22.72
C ASN A 83 -5.97 2.72 -22.47
N TRP A 84 -5.91 2.05 -21.32
CA TRP A 84 -4.86 1.05 -21.05
C TRP A 84 -4.87 -0.10 -22.05
N LEU A 85 -6.03 -0.53 -22.55
CA LEU A 85 -6.12 -1.54 -23.60
C LEU A 85 -5.50 -1.13 -24.94
N HIS A 86 -5.22 0.16 -25.15
CA HIS A 86 -4.53 0.71 -26.32
C HIS A 86 -3.04 1.03 -26.07
N VAL A 87 -2.45 0.54 -24.96
CA VAL A 87 -1.03 0.76 -24.66
C VAL A 87 -0.08 0.14 -25.68
N ASP A 88 -0.53 -0.86 -26.43
CA ASP A 88 0.22 -1.45 -27.53
C ASP A 88 0.44 -0.46 -28.67
N ASP A 89 -0.53 0.43 -28.93
CA ASP A 89 -0.35 1.51 -29.89
C ASP A 89 0.69 2.54 -29.40
N TYR A 90 0.73 2.82 -28.09
CA TYR A 90 1.79 3.64 -27.48
C TYR A 90 3.16 2.95 -27.64
N ALA A 91 3.26 1.66 -27.34
CA ALA A 91 4.48 0.89 -27.53
C ALA A 91 4.93 0.83 -29.00
N ALA A 92 3.98 0.71 -29.94
CA ALA A 92 4.24 0.61 -31.37
C ALA A 92 4.61 1.96 -32.02
N SER A 93 4.09 3.08 -31.50
CA SER A 93 4.35 4.43 -32.04
C SER A 93 5.60 5.12 -31.46
N ALA A 94 6.41 4.38 -30.70
CA ALA A 94 7.63 4.85 -30.07
C ALA A 94 8.52 5.68 -31.01
N GLY A 95 8.78 6.92 -30.62
CA GLY A 95 9.61 7.89 -31.37
C GLY A 95 8.92 8.70 -32.47
N ASP A 96 7.62 8.53 -32.72
CA ASP A 96 6.85 9.41 -33.63
C ASP A 96 6.16 10.56 -32.89
N PRO A 97 6.63 11.82 -33.01
CA PRO A 97 6.00 12.97 -32.37
C PRO A 97 4.63 13.33 -32.96
N ALA A 98 4.24 12.75 -34.10
CA ALA A 98 2.91 12.91 -34.69
C ALA A 98 1.91 11.84 -34.23
N SER A 99 2.34 10.89 -33.40
CA SER A 99 1.48 9.85 -32.82
C SER A 99 0.32 10.49 -32.03
N PRO A 100 -0.92 9.98 -32.14
CA PRO A 100 -2.02 10.40 -31.28
C PRO A 100 -1.75 10.10 -29.80
N TYR A 101 -0.78 9.22 -29.51
CA TYR A 101 -0.36 8.84 -28.16
C TYR A 101 0.84 9.66 -27.65
N ALA A 102 1.28 10.70 -28.37
CA ALA A 102 2.44 11.50 -27.96
C ALA A 102 2.27 12.19 -26.58
N THR A 103 1.03 12.37 -26.13
CA THR A 103 0.71 12.93 -24.80
C THR A 103 0.76 11.91 -23.68
N TRP A 104 0.74 10.61 -23.97
CA TRP A 104 0.83 9.58 -22.94
C TRP A 104 2.18 9.66 -22.23
N LYS A 105 2.14 9.47 -20.91
CA LYS A 105 3.28 9.55 -20.00
C LYS A 105 3.18 8.42 -18.99
N ILE A 106 3.23 7.19 -19.49
CA ILE A 106 3.32 6.02 -18.61
C ILE A 106 4.61 6.16 -17.81
N ARG A 107 4.41 6.37 -16.51
CA ARG A 107 5.45 6.36 -15.48
C ARG A 107 5.18 5.10 -14.67
N PRO A 108 6.03 4.08 -14.76
CA PRO A 108 5.96 2.96 -13.83
C PRO A 108 6.07 3.52 -12.40
N THR A 109 5.03 3.35 -11.60
CA THR A 109 4.89 4.03 -10.30
C THR A 109 4.43 3.03 -9.23
N LEU A 110 5.00 3.14 -8.03
CA LEU A 110 4.44 2.56 -6.81
C LEU A 110 3.95 3.67 -5.89
N TYR A 111 2.68 3.59 -5.48
CA TYR A 111 2.08 4.55 -4.57
C TYR A 111 2.41 4.19 -3.13
N THR A 112 3.07 5.10 -2.42
CA THR A 112 3.71 4.81 -1.15
C THR A 112 3.25 5.73 -0.02
N ALA A 113 3.36 5.22 1.20
CA ALA A 113 3.17 5.97 2.42
C ALA A 113 4.06 5.38 3.52
N LEU A 114 4.53 6.23 4.43
CA LEU A 114 5.25 5.80 5.62
C LEU A 114 4.45 6.16 6.87
N LEU A 115 4.20 5.19 7.73
CA LEU A 115 3.70 5.40 9.08
C LEU A 115 4.87 5.29 10.05
N GLN A 116 5.11 6.31 10.86
CA GLN A 116 6.10 6.28 11.94
C GLN A 116 5.37 6.27 13.28
N TYR A 117 5.74 5.37 14.18
CA TYR A 117 5.10 5.29 15.49
C TYR A 117 6.06 4.74 16.56
N ARG A 118 5.63 4.87 17.82
CA ARG A 118 6.28 4.23 18.97
C ARG A 118 5.80 2.80 19.07
N ASP A 119 6.72 1.85 19.05
CA ASP A 119 6.38 0.45 19.28
C ASP A 119 6.12 0.16 20.77
N ILE A 120 5.61 -1.04 21.09
CA ILE A 120 5.25 -1.43 22.45
C ILE A 120 6.43 -1.43 23.42
N ASP A 121 7.64 -1.64 22.91
CA ASP A 121 8.89 -1.57 23.67
C ASP A 121 9.44 -0.14 23.81
N GLY A 122 8.75 0.85 23.23
CA GLY A 122 9.12 2.27 23.22
C GLY A 122 10.07 2.68 22.09
N SER A 123 10.55 1.74 21.27
CA SER A 123 11.41 2.05 20.12
C SER A 123 10.64 2.77 19.00
N THR A 124 11.36 3.43 18.09
CA THR A 124 10.74 3.92 16.85
C THR A 124 10.57 2.74 15.88
N ALA A 125 9.37 2.59 15.33
CA ALA A 125 9.10 1.71 14.21
C ALA A 125 8.55 2.51 13.03
N VAL A 126 8.74 1.96 11.83
CA VAL A 126 8.08 2.45 10.62
C VAL A 126 7.37 1.29 9.92
N THR A 127 6.17 1.56 9.41
CA THR A 127 5.47 0.71 8.45
C THR A 127 5.49 1.42 7.11
N LEU A 128 6.10 0.78 6.13
CA LEU A 128 6.28 1.26 4.76
C LEU A 128 5.22 0.59 3.89
N LEU A 129 4.39 1.39 3.23
CA LEU A 129 3.35 0.93 2.34
C LEU A 129 3.77 1.20 0.90
N TYR A 130 3.57 0.24 0.01
CA TYR A 130 3.70 0.39 -1.42
C TYR A 130 2.48 -0.25 -2.08
N HIS A 131 1.92 0.40 -3.08
CA HIS A 131 0.76 -0.09 -3.81
C HIS A 131 1.08 -0.14 -5.30
N VAL A 132 0.87 -1.32 -5.87
CA VAL A 132 0.84 -1.54 -7.31
C VAL A 132 -0.54 -1.15 -7.80
N TYR A 133 -0.59 -0.28 -8.80
CA TYR A 133 -1.82 0.11 -9.47
C TYR A 133 -1.90 -0.59 -10.83
N ASN A 134 -3.00 -1.30 -11.08
CA ASN A 134 -3.32 -1.83 -12.40
C ASN A 134 -4.51 -1.04 -12.98
N ALA A 135 -4.27 -0.35 -14.10
CA ALA A 135 -5.29 0.48 -14.75
C ALA A 135 -6.44 -0.36 -15.34
N ALA A 136 -6.13 -1.56 -15.80
CA ALA A 136 -7.10 -2.59 -16.14
C ALA A 136 -6.70 -3.90 -15.43
N ASP A 137 -7.65 -4.79 -15.19
CA ASP A 137 -7.33 -6.15 -14.75
C ASP A 137 -6.78 -7.01 -15.90
N LYS A 138 -6.39 -8.25 -15.57
CA LYS A 138 -5.82 -9.23 -16.51
C LYS A 138 -6.69 -9.51 -17.75
N ASP A 139 -8.02 -9.43 -17.61
CA ASP A 139 -8.96 -9.67 -18.71
C ASP A 139 -9.31 -8.38 -19.46
N GLY A 140 -8.84 -7.24 -18.96
CA GLY A 140 -9.18 -5.93 -19.47
C GLY A 140 -10.62 -5.52 -19.17
N ASP A 141 -11.28 -6.19 -18.24
CA ASP A 141 -12.71 -6.03 -17.95
C ASP A 141 -12.99 -5.35 -16.61
N GLN A 142 -11.99 -5.20 -15.73
CA GLN A 142 -12.06 -4.37 -14.51
C GLN A 142 -10.98 -3.27 -14.50
N ILE A 143 -11.10 -2.33 -13.57
CA ILE A 143 -10.23 -1.17 -13.33
C ILE A 143 -9.88 -1.01 -11.86
N HIS A 144 -8.81 -0.25 -11.63
CA HIS A 144 -8.37 0.14 -10.30
C HIS A 144 -8.15 -1.07 -9.38
N ASP A 145 -7.50 -2.10 -9.90
CA ASP A 145 -6.97 -3.15 -9.03
C ASP A 145 -5.72 -2.63 -8.33
N TRP A 146 -5.61 -2.99 -7.05
CA TRP A 146 -4.56 -2.52 -6.17
C TRP A 146 -4.00 -3.68 -5.39
N GLU A 147 -2.71 -3.95 -5.57
CA GLU A 147 -1.98 -4.86 -4.72
C GLU A 147 -1.08 -4.10 -3.77
N ARG A 148 -1.11 -4.50 -2.50
CA ARG A 148 -0.37 -3.84 -1.43
C ARG A 148 0.87 -4.64 -1.07
N VAL A 149 1.93 -3.92 -0.75
CA VAL A 149 3.12 -4.40 -0.04
C VAL A 149 3.26 -3.55 1.21
N GLU A 150 3.26 -4.20 2.36
CA GLU A 150 3.58 -3.59 3.66
C GLU A 150 4.91 -4.15 4.14
N ILE A 151 5.79 -3.30 4.66
CA ILE A 151 7.05 -3.71 5.31
C ILE A 151 7.17 -2.95 6.63
N THR A 152 7.32 -3.66 7.74
CA THR A 152 7.55 -3.05 9.05
C THR A 152 8.99 -3.23 9.49
N ILE A 153 9.63 -2.11 9.84
CA ILE A 153 11.00 -2.03 10.37
C ILE A 153 10.96 -1.47 11.80
N ARG A 154 11.64 -2.14 12.72
CA ARG A 154 11.76 -1.73 14.13
C ARG A 154 13.17 -1.23 14.44
N GLY A 155 13.30 -0.43 15.51
CA GLY A 155 14.61 0.07 15.95
C GLY A 155 15.17 1.20 15.08
N VAL A 156 14.29 1.96 14.43
CA VAL A 156 14.61 3.03 13.47
C VAL A 156 15.45 4.14 14.09
N THR A 157 16.57 4.47 13.46
CA THR A 157 17.59 5.39 14.00
C THR A 157 17.75 6.72 13.25
N GLY A 158 17.13 6.87 12.07
CA GLY A 158 17.22 8.06 11.25
C GLY A 158 18.04 7.90 9.96
N THR A 159 18.75 6.79 9.80
CA THR A 159 19.36 6.39 8.53
C THR A 159 18.96 4.94 8.24
N PRO A 160 18.31 4.67 7.10
CA PRO A 160 17.87 3.32 6.78
C PRO A 160 19.06 2.36 6.66
N GLY A 161 18.87 1.13 7.12
CA GLY A 161 19.94 0.11 7.19
C GLY A 161 20.94 0.35 8.33
N GLY A 162 20.64 1.29 9.24
CA GLY A 162 21.47 1.60 10.40
C GLY A 162 21.59 0.44 11.39
N ALA A 163 22.66 0.45 12.19
CA ALA A 163 22.84 -0.56 13.24
C ALA A 163 21.71 -0.46 14.28
N GLY A 164 21.06 -1.59 14.58
CA GLY A 164 19.93 -1.67 15.50
C GLY A 164 18.57 -1.73 14.81
N GLU A 165 18.51 -1.46 13.51
CA GLU A 165 17.30 -1.66 12.70
C GLU A 165 17.10 -3.13 12.38
N ALA A 166 15.85 -3.57 12.44
CA ALA A 166 15.48 -4.93 12.14
C ALA A 166 14.17 -4.98 11.35
N TYR A 167 14.18 -5.82 10.31
CA TYR A 167 12.96 -6.27 9.67
C TYR A 167 12.09 -7.00 10.69
N ALA A 168 10.81 -6.62 10.79
CA ALA A 168 9.84 -7.26 11.67
C ALA A 168 8.89 -8.14 10.86
N THR A 169 8.18 -7.54 9.90
CA THR A 169 7.18 -8.22 9.08
C THR A 169 7.11 -7.63 7.68
N SER A 170 6.53 -8.40 6.77
CA SER A 170 5.97 -7.91 5.51
C SER A 170 4.60 -8.53 5.29
N VAL A 171 3.74 -7.81 4.58
CA VAL A 171 2.45 -8.31 4.11
C VAL A 171 2.31 -8.01 2.63
N ILE A 172 1.78 -8.95 1.85
CA ILE A 172 1.46 -8.73 0.44
C ILE A 172 0.00 -9.07 0.17
N THR A 173 -0.60 -8.40 -0.80
CA THR A 173 -1.91 -8.80 -1.34
C THR A 173 -1.74 -9.98 -2.30
N HIS A 174 -2.31 -11.11 -1.92
CA HIS A 174 -2.39 -12.33 -2.71
C HIS A 174 -3.86 -12.60 -2.99
N HIS A 175 -4.40 -12.06 -4.09
CA HIS A 175 -5.80 -12.27 -4.52
C HIS A 175 -6.84 -12.28 -3.37
N LYS A 176 -7.25 -11.10 -2.89
CA LYS A 176 -8.15 -10.91 -1.73
C LYS A 176 -7.62 -11.41 -0.39
N GLU A 177 -6.42 -11.98 -0.32
CA GLU A 177 -5.75 -12.38 0.91
C GLU A 177 -4.61 -11.41 1.25
N HIS A 178 -4.23 -11.41 2.53
CA HIS A 178 -3.13 -10.60 3.06
C HIS A 178 -2.08 -11.50 3.70
N ILE A 179 -1.09 -11.89 2.90
CA ILE A 179 -0.10 -12.89 3.30
C ILE A 179 1.02 -12.25 4.11
N LEU A 180 1.05 -12.59 5.39
CA LEU A 180 2.04 -12.12 6.33
C LEU A 180 3.27 -13.03 6.35
N ARG A 181 4.42 -12.38 6.43
CA ARG A 181 5.70 -13.01 6.74
C ARG A 181 6.40 -12.26 7.86
N SER A 182 7.07 -13.00 8.72
CA SER A 182 7.72 -12.50 9.92
C SER A 182 9.25 -12.55 9.79
N ALA A 183 9.95 -12.01 10.78
CA ALA A 183 11.41 -12.15 10.89
C ALA A 183 11.88 -13.63 10.92
N ALA A 184 11.04 -14.56 11.39
CA ALA A 184 11.36 -15.99 11.34
C ALA A 184 11.37 -16.51 9.89
N ASP A 185 10.48 -15.98 9.04
CA ASP A 185 10.37 -16.32 7.62
C ASP A 185 11.53 -15.75 6.80
N LEU A 186 12.06 -14.60 7.20
CA LEU A 186 13.33 -14.09 6.67
C LEU A 186 14.50 -15.04 7.00
N ALA A 187 14.56 -15.54 8.25
CA ALA A 187 15.63 -16.44 8.69
C ALA A 187 15.55 -17.83 8.04
N SER A 188 14.34 -18.34 7.79
CA SER A 188 14.11 -19.61 7.08
C SER A 188 14.21 -19.48 5.57
N GLY A 189 14.18 -18.25 5.06
CA GLY A 189 14.34 -17.94 3.64
C GLY A 189 13.08 -17.95 2.80
N GLN A 190 11.92 -17.88 3.45
CA GLN A 190 10.62 -17.65 2.82
C GLN A 190 10.45 -16.18 2.40
N VAL A 191 11.20 -15.26 3.04
CA VAL A 191 11.31 -13.86 2.62
C VAL A 191 12.75 -13.56 2.22
N ARG A 192 12.92 -12.81 1.13
CA ARG A 192 14.23 -12.52 0.56
C ARG A 192 14.35 -11.05 0.20
N PHE A 193 15.47 -10.45 0.59
CA PHE A 193 15.83 -9.08 0.23
C PHE A 193 17.08 -9.08 -0.64
N ARG A 194 17.08 -8.24 -1.68
CA ARG A 194 18.25 -7.95 -2.50
C ARG A 194 18.88 -6.65 -2.05
N SER A 195 20.06 -6.76 -1.46
CA SER A 195 20.87 -5.58 -1.12
C SER A 195 21.58 -5.02 -2.36
N THR A 196 21.54 -3.71 -2.49
CA THR A 196 22.25 -2.90 -3.51
C THR A 196 23.21 -1.93 -2.80
N GLY A 197 23.83 -1.01 -3.54
CA GLY A 197 24.68 0.01 -2.93
C GLY A 197 23.91 1.03 -2.08
N GLY A 198 22.62 1.23 -2.36
CA GLY A 198 21.77 2.23 -1.71
C GLY A 198 20.57 1.68 -0.96
N GLY A 199 20.21 0.40 -1.13
CA GLY A 199 18.98 -0.14 -0.56
C GLY A 199 19.02 -1.63 -0.25
N ASN A 200 17.94 -2.09 0.38
CA ASN A 200 17.66 -3.49 0.67
C ASN A 200 16.21 -3.78 0.28
N HIS A 201 16.02 -4.36 -0.90
CA HIS A 201 14.74 -4.40 -1.59
C HIS A 201 14.08 -5.77 -1.44
N LEU A 202 12.84 -5.81 -0.95
CA LEU A 202 12.06 -7.05 -0.88
C LEU A 202 11.89 -7.62 -2.30
N LEU A 203 12.20 -8.89 -2.51
CA LEU A 203 12.00 -9.57 -3.78
C LEU A 203 10.59 -10.14 -3.86
N LEU A 204 9.80 -9.61 -4.78
CA LEU A 204 8.45 -10.08 -5.05
C LEU A 204 8.31 -10.51 -6.51
N TRP A 205 7.34 -11.37 -6.74
CA TRP A 205 6.93 -11.80 -8.07
C TRP A 205 5.45 -11.53 -8.27
N GLN A 206 5.07 -11.19 -9.50
CA GLN A 206 3.67 -10.94 -9.90
C GLN A 206 3.39 -11.59 -11.26
N ALA A 207 2.21 -12.21 -11.41
CA ALA A 207 1.67 -12.59 -12.72
C ALA A 207 0.89 -11.41 -13.32
N ASP A 208 0.92 -11.22 -14.63
CA ASP A 208 -0.08 -10.34 -15.28
C ASP A 208 -1.35 -11.14 -15.60
N GLU A 209 -1.28 -12.06 -16.55
CA GLU A 209 -2.41 -12.88 -16.97
C GLU A 209 -2.19 -14.37 -16.64
N SER A 210 -3.18 -15.01 -16.02
CA SER A 210 -3.31 -16.47 -16.04
C SER A 210 -4.64 -16.86 -16.70
N ASP A 211 -4.54 -17.61 -17.81
CA ASP A 211 -5.65 -18.12 -18.63
C ASP A 211 -6.59 -19.10 -17.88
N VAL A 212 -6.33 -19.35 -16.59
CA VAL A 212 -7.02 -20.37 -15.80
C VAL A 212 -7.27 -19.88 -14.38
N ASP A 213 -8.49 -19.39 -14.14
CA ASP A 213 -9.05 -19.10 -12.81
C ASP A 213 -9.44 -20.37 -12.03
N PHE A 214 -8.61 -21.40 -12.11
CA PHE A 214 -8.76 -22.57 -11.24
C PHE A 214 -7.71 -22.48 -10.14
N PRO A 215 -8.10 -22.24 -8.86
CA PRO A 215 -7.18 -22.08 -7.73
C PRO A 215 -6.34 -23.34 -7.39
N SER A 216 -6.38 -24.37 -8.24
CA SER A 216 -5.64 -25.63 -8.09
C SER A 216 -4.51 -25.82 -9.11
N PHE A 217 -4.26 -24.85 -10.00
CA PHE A 217 -3.35 -25.03 -11.15
C PHE A 217 -2.27 -23.95 -11.33
N GLY A 218 -2.17 -22.96 -10.44
CA GLY A 218 -1.10 -21.96 -10.48
C GLY A 218 -1.55 -20.58 -9.99
N PRO A 219 -0.67 -19.57 -10.07
CA PRO A 219 -0.94 -18.20 -9.66
C PRO A 219 -2.11 -17.54 -10.40
N HIS A 220 -2.92 -16.74 -9.70
CA HIS A 220 -3.88 -15.83 -10.32
C HIS A 220 -3.19 -14.60 -10.91
N GLY A 221 -3.83 -13.97 -11.90
CA GLY A 221 -3.35 -12.69 -12.43
C GLY A 221 -3.30 -11.62 -11.35
N HIS A 222 -2.30 -10.75 -11.44
CA HIS A 222 -1.97 -9.64 -10.55
C HIS A 222 -1.60 -10.00 -9.11
N GLU A 223 -1.74 -11.25 -8.66
CA GLU A 223 -1.38 -11.61 -7.28
C GLU A 223 0.12 -11.42 -7.02
N LEU A 224 0.46 -10.89 -5.85
CA LEU A 224 1.85 -10.80 -5.41
C LEU A 224 2.25 -12.07 -4.66
N ARG A 225 3.49 -12.50 -4.89
CA ARG A 225 4.13 -13.65 -4.22
C ARG A 225 5.53 -13.28 -3.76
N TYR A 226 6.00 -13.91 -2.68
CA TYR A 226 7.39 -13.76 -2.25
C TYR A 226 8.31 -14.58 -3.13
N VAL A 227 9.44 -14.01 -3.55
CA VAL A 227 10.51 -14.80 -4.21
C VAL A 227 11.33 -15.49 -3.12
N THR A 228 11.53 -16.80 -3.26
CA THR A 228 12.22 -17.63 -2.25
C THR A 228 13.66 -17.97 -2.63
N ASP A 229 14.05 -17.71 -3.88
CA ASP A 229 15.40 -17.89 -4.39
C ASP A 229 16.45 -17.05 -3.63
N ASP A 230 17.70 -17.52 -3.65
CA ASP A 230 18.82 -16.75 -3.11
C ASP A 230 18.98 -15.43 -3.90
N PRO A 231 18.91 -14.26 -3.23
CA PRO A 231 19.06 -12.96 -3.87
C PRO A 231 20.36 -12.80 -4.66
N ALA A 232 21.43 -13.49 -4.28
CA ALA A 232 22.70 -13.44 -5.00
C ALA A 232 22.61 -14.05 -6.41
N GLY A 233 21.62 -14.93 -6.65
CA GLY A 233 21.32 -15.53 -7.95
C GLY A 233 20.32 -14.76 -8.80
N VAL A 234 19.82 -13.60 -8.33
CA VAL A 234 18.81 -12.79 -9.02
C VAL A 234 19.37 -11.39 -9.37
N PRO A 235 19.47 -11.03 -10.66
CA PRO A 235 19.22 -11.87 -11.83
C PRO A 235 20.30 -12.95 -12.00
N GLY A 236 19.94 -14.04 -12.68
CA GLY A 236 20.89 -15.10 -13.02
C GLY A 236 21.85 -14.71 -14.15
N ALA A 237 22.70 -15.66 -14.55
CA ALA A 237 23.57 -15.50 -15.72
C ALA A 237 22.75 -15.18 -16.98
N ALA A 238 23.28 -14.34 -17.87
CA ALA A 238 22.53 -13.79 -19.01
C ALA A 238 21.95 -14.86 -19.96
N ASP A 239 22.59 -16.03 -20.07
CA ASP A 239 22.17 -17.17 -20.88
C ASP A 239 21.32 -18.21 -20.12
N ALA A 240 21.13 -18.04 -18.82
CA ALA A 240 20.27 -18.90 -18.01
C ALA A 240 18.79 -18.51 -18.19
N PRO A 241 17.85 -19.48 -18.11
CA PRO A 241 16.43 -19.19 -18.11
C PRO A 241 16.04 -18.18 -17.03
N ALA A 242 15.26 -17.18 -17.40
CA ALA A 242 14.72 -16.18 -16.49
C ALA A 242 13.54 -16.77 -15.73
N ARG A 243 13.84 -17.45 -14.63
CA ARG A 243 12.84 -18.04 -13.74
C ARG A 243 13.22 -17.85 -12.28
N VAL A 244 12.21 -17.79 -11.41
CA VAL A 244 12.38 -17.73 -9.95
C VAL A 244 11.43 -18.65 -9.22
N HIS A 245 11.83 -19.20 -8.07
CA HIS A 245 10.89 -19.86 -7.16
C HIS A 245 10.13 -18.81 -6.34
N ILE A 246 8.85 -19.08 -6.13
CA ILE A 246 7.94 -18.23 -5.37
C ILE A 246 7.33 -19.02 -4.21
N SER A 247 6.83 -18.31 -3.21
CA SER A 247 6.07 -18.88 -2.09
C SER A 247 4.77 -19.55 -2.59
N GLY A 248 4.30 -20.57 -1.85
CA GLY A 248 3.08 -21.32 -2.22
C GLY A 248 3.16 -22.09 -3.54
N ALA A 249 4.37 -22.33 -4.07
CA ALA A 249 4.52 -23.06 -5.32
C ALA A 249 5.73 -24.00 -5.33
N ASN A 250 5.55 -25.13 -6.02
CA ASN A 250 6.56 -26.19 -6.14
C ASN A 250 7.44 -26.06 -7.39
N GLU A 251 7.13 -25.12 -8.29
CA GLU A 251 7.88 -24.87 -9.51
C GLU A 251 8.39 -23.43 -9.58
N SER A 252 9.34 -23.18 -10.50
CA SER A 252 9.80 -21.83 -10.77
C SER A 252 8.93 -21.16 -11.83
N TYR A 253 8.75 -19.85 -11.72
CA TYR A 253 7.92 -19.04 -12.62
C TYR A 253 8.78 -18.13 -13.46
N ARG A 254 8.27 -17.79 -14.65
CA ARG A 254 9.01 -16.99 -15.62
C ARG A 254 9.10 -15.54 -15.17
N VAL A 255 10.15 -14.87 -15.61
CA VAL A 255 10.36 -13.44 -15.40
C VAL A 255 10.58 -12.81 -16.76
N HIS A 256 9.70 -11.90 -17.16
CA HIS A 256 9.83 -11.11 -18.40
C HIS A 256 10.27 -9.68 -18.09
N TYR A 257 9.87 -9.18 -16.92
CA TYR A 257 10.17 -7.83 -16.45
C TYR A 257 10.86 -7.83 -15.08
N VAL A 258 11.75 -6.85 -14.89
CA VAL A 258 12.26 -6.43 -13.58
C VAL A 258 11.94 -4.96 -13.41
N PHE A 259 11.04 -4.64 -12.49
CA PHE A 259 10.76 -3.27 -12.08
C PHE A 259 11.66 -2.91 -10.90
N ALA A 260 12.49 -1.87 -11.08
CA ALA A 260 13.53 -1.50 -10.13
C ALA A 260 13.36 -0.08 -9.58
N PRO A 261 13.50 0.12 -8.25
CA PRO A 261 13.58 1.46 -7.67
C PRO A 261 14.91 2.13 -8.04
N ALA A 262 14.97 3.46 -7.89
CA ALA A 262 16.12 4.30 -8.26
C ALA A 262 17.49 3.73 -7.85
N ASP A 263 17.64 3.31 -6.59
CA ASP A 263 18.91 2.77 -6.06
C ASP A 263 19.31 1.41 -6.64
N ALA A 264 18.35 0.66 -7.20
CA ALA A 264 18.57 -0.64 -7.81
C ALA A 264 18.73 -0.56 -9.34
N VAL A 265 18.47 0.60 -9.96
CA VAL A 265 18.50 0.76 -11.43
C VAL A 265 19.83 0.31 -12.01
N ALA A 266 20.95 0.77 -11.47
CA ALA A 266 22.28 0.40 -11.96
C ALA A 266 22.60 -1.08 -11.71
N ALA A 267 22.22 -1.62 -10.54
CA ALA A 267 22.48 -3.01 -10.17
C ALA A 267 21.69 -4.00 -11.04
N MET A 268 20.47 -3.63 -11.42
CA MET A 268 19.62 -4.41 -12.31
C MET A 268 19.88 -4.11 -13.79
N GLY A 269 20.51 -2.98 -14.12
CA GLY A 269 20.60 -2.49 -15.50
C GLY A 269 19.22 -2.11 -16.04
N ALA A 270 18.38 -1.53 -15.20
CA ALA A 270 17.07 -1.01 -15.58
C ALA A 270 17.18 0.32 -16.32
N THR A 271 16.16 0.65 -17.10
CA THR A 271 16.08 1.91 -17.85
C THR A 271 14.70 2.53 -17.67
N VAL A 272 14.62 3.86 -17.74
CA VAL A 272 13.34 4.57 -17.69
C VAL A 272 12.49 4.21 -18.91
N LEU A 273 11.21 3.91 -18.67
CA LEU A 273 10.22 3.79 -19.73
C LEU A 273 9.90 5.19 -20.25
N THR A 274 10.16 5.42 -21.53
CA THR A 274 9.89 6.66 -22.23
C THR A 274 9.16 6.33 -23.52
N HIS A 275 8.56 7.32 -24.17
CA HIS A 275 7.98 7.13 -25.49
C HIS A 275 8.99 6.53 -26.48
N ASP A 276 10.26 6.95 -26.44
CA ASP A 276 11.29 6.45 -27.36
C ASP A 276 11.77 5.03 -27.01
N SER A 277 11.70 4.63 -25.73
CA SER A 277 12.12 3.30 -25.27
C SER A 277 11.00 2.28 -25.23
N ALA A 278 9.72 2.71 -25.25
CA ALA A 278 8.54 1.87 -25.05
C ALA A 278 8.52 0.62 -25.93
N GLY A 279 8.68 0.76 -27.25
CA GLY A 279 8.67 -0.38 -28.18
C GLY A 279 9.79 -1.40 -27.94
N THR A 280 10.93 -0.96 -27.38
CA THR A 280 12.05 -1.87 -27.04
C THR A 280 11.95 -2.47 -25.66
N LEU A 281 11.21 -1.82 -24.76
CA LEU A 281 10.99 -2.26 -23.39
C LEU A 281 9.76 -3.15 -23.24
N ALA A 282 8.88 -3.21 -24.24
CA ALA A 282 7.86 -4.24 -24.30
C ALA A 282 8.53 -5.62 -24.42
N SER A 283 8.06 -6.58 -23.64
CA SER A 283 8.54 -7.95 -23.65
C SER A 283 8.14 -8.61 -24.96
N GLY A 284 6.91 -8.33 -25.44
CA GLY A 284 6.34 -8.90 -26.66
C GLY A 284 6.27 -10.42 -26.63
N VAL A 285 6.21 -11.01 -25.43
CA VAL A 285 6.13 -12.45 -25.21
C VAL A 285 4.97 -12.77 -24.28
N ASP A 286 4.37 -13.93 -24.51
CA ASP A 286 3.29 -14.51 -23.73
C ASP A 286 3.82 -15.22 -22.48
N ASN A 287 2.97 -15.34 -21.46
CA ASN A 287 3.22 -16.04 -20.21
C ASN A 287 3.76 -17.47 -20.40
N GLY A 288 3.48 -18.14 -21.52
CA GLY A 288 3.98 -19.48 -21.83
C GLY A 288 5.46 -19.53 -22.24
N THR A 289 6.03 -18.40 -22.65
CA THR A 289 7.33 -18.30 -23.33
C THR A 289 8.48 -18.13 -22.34
N THR A 290 9.41 -19.08 -22.25
CA THR A 290 10.62 -18.87 -21.44
C THR A 290 11.66 -18.06 -22.21
N VAL A 291 12.12 -16.96 -21.61
CA VAL A 291 13.28 -16.18 -22.07
C VAL A 291 14.47 -16.39 -21.14
N ASN A 292 15.66 -15.96 -21.55
CA ASN A 292 16.83 -15.93 -20.67
C ASN A 292 16.95 -14.61 -19.91
N TRP A 293 17.72 -14.56 -18.82
CA TRP A 293 17.93 -13.35 -18.00
C TRP A 293 18.51 -12.17 -18.78
N GLY A 294 19.28 -12.42 -19.84
CA GLY A 294 19.79 -11.37 -20.74
C GLY A 294 18.71 -10.73 -21.63
N GLN A 295 17.53 -11.34 -21.70
CA GLN A 295 16.39 -10.87 -22.50
C GLN A 295 15.28 -10.26 -21.63
N THR A 296 15.37 -10.36 -20.29
CA THR A 296 14.40 -9.72 -19.40
C THR A 296 14.46 -8.21 -19.57
N LYS A 297 13.29 -7.60 -19.68
CA LYS A 297 13.13 -6.16 -19.77
C LYS A 297 13.25 -5.59 -18.37
N ARG A 298 13.91 -4.45 -18.23
CA ARG A 298 14.25 -3.89 -16.93
C ARG A 298 13.88 -2.43 -16.91
N ILE A 299 12.91 -2.10 -16.09
CA ILE A 299 12.21 -0.83 -16.12
C ILE A 299 12.41 -0.15 -14.77
N ALA A 300 12.87 1.09 -14.79
CA ALA A 300 12.92 1.90 -13.59
C ALA A 300 11.51 2.38 -13.24
N TYR A 301 11.12 2.27 -11.97
CA TYR A 301 9.89 2.86 -11.47
C TYR A 301 10.19 3.97 -10.46
N GLU A 302 9.20 4.83 -10.24
CA GLU A 302 9.25 5.90 -9.24
C GLU A 302 8.30 5.63 -8.06
N LEU A 303 8.54 6.35 -6.98
CA LEU A 303 7.64 6.40 -5.83
C LEU A 303 6.82 7.69 -5.90
N GLN A 304 5.52 7.59 -5.67
CA GLN A 304 4.60 8.73 -5.50
C GLN A 304 3.76 8.54 -4.24
N ASP A 305 3.19 9.61 -3.70
CA ASP A 305 2.47 9.51 -2.44
C ASP A 305 1.06 8.96 -2.61
N LEU A 306 0.67 8.10 -1.68
CA LEU A 306 -0.72 7.68 -1.57
C LEU A 306 -1.65 8.88 -1.28
N ALA A 307 -1.10 9.92 -0.63
CA ALA A 307 -1.78 11.17 -0.32
C ALA A 307 -2.28 11.91 -1.58
N ASP A 308 -1.69 11.66 -2.74
CA ASP A 308 -2.06 12.29 -4.02
C ASP A 308 -3.36 11.69 -4.58
N ILE A 309 -3.61 10.42 -4.27
CA ILE A 309 -4.75 9.66 -4.77
C ILE A 309 -6.00 9.90 -3.94
N ILE A 310 -5.88 10.04 -2.62
CA ILE A 310 -7.04 10.18 -1.72
C ILE A 310 -7.94 11.39 -2.10
N PRO A 311 -7.43 12.61 -2.35
CA PRO A 311 -8.25 13.77 -2.73
C PRO A 311 -9.08 13.56 -3.99
N THR A 312 -8.65 12.67 -4.91
CA THR A 312 -9.39 12.39 -6.14
C THR A 312 -10.78 11.80 -5.89
N HIS A 313 -10.97 11.18 -4.72
CA HIS A 313 -12.22 10.56 -4.30
C HIS A 313 -13.11 11.53 -3.52
N TRP A 314 -12.59 12.70 -3.08
CA TRP A 314 -13.31 13.58 -2.16
C TRP A 314 -14.55 14.20 -2.82
N ALA A 315 -15.72 13.97 -2.21
CA ALA A 315 -17.02 14.43 -2.73
C ALA A 315 -17.15 15.96 -2.83
N GLY A 316 -16.31 16.71 -2.12
CA GLY A 316 -16.26 18.17 -2.18
C GLY A 316 -15.34 18.73 -3.27
N GLY A 317 -14.58 17.89 -3.98
CA GLY A 317 -13.62 18.28 -5.01
C GLY A 317 -14.08 18.02 -6.43
N ASP A 318 -13.45 18.67 -7.40
CA ASP A 318 -13.78 18.57 -8.83
C ASP A 318 -13.44 17.19 -9.44
N TRP A 319 -12.53 16.45 -8.80
CA TRP A 319 -12.11 15.11 -9.22
C TRP A 319 -13.16 14.02 -8.91
N SER A 320 -14.11 14.30 -8.01
CA SER A 320 -15.21 13.38 -7.68
C SER A 320 -16.06 12.97 -8.89
N ARG A 321 -16.02 13.73 -9.99
CA ARG A 321 -16.67 13.40 -11.28
C ARG A 321 -16.20 12.07 -11.90
N ASN A 322 -15.03 11.59 -11.49
CA ASN A 322 -14.42 10.34 -11.92
C ASN A 322 -14.88 9.15 -11.06
N TRP A 323 -15.76 9.38 -10.09
CA TRP A 323 -16.29 8.38 -9.17
C TRP A 323 -17.82 8.45 -9.14
N ARG A 324 -18.46 7.37 -8.69
CA ARG A 324 -19.91 7.31 -8.52
C ARG A 324 -20.26 7.51 -7.04
N ALA A 325 -21.38 8.19 -6.81
CA ALA A 325 -21.85 8.52 -5.47
C ALA A 325 -22.70 7.41 -4.81
N ASP A 326 -22.83 6.25 -5.45
CA ASP A 326 -23.59 5.09 -4.96
C ASP A 326 -22.84 4.27 -3.89
N ASP A 327 -21.51 4.40 -3.83
CA ASP A 327 -20.69 3.89 -2.71
C ASP A 327 -19.72 4.95 -2.19
N SER A 328 -19.46 4.93 -0.88
CA SER A 328 -18.62 5.93 -0.24
C SER A 328 -18.07 5.50 1.11
N ALA A 329 -16.89 6.04 1.45
CA ALA A 329 -16.34 6.03 2.79
C ALA A 329 -16.46 7.42 3.44
N ASP A 330 -16.93 7.46 4.69
CA ASP A 330 -16.87 8.66 5.54
C ASP A 330 -15.62 8.57 6.43
N ILE A 331 -14.78 9.60 6.42
CA ILE A 331 -13.54 9.69 7.23
C ILE A 331 -13.58 10.98 8.05
N TRP A 332 -13.34 10.89 9.35
CA TRP A 332 -13.11 12.05 10.21
C TRP A 332 -11.64 12.46 10.13
N LEU A 333 -11.39 13.57 9.42
CA LEU A 333 -10.08 14.18 9.29
C LEU A 333 -9.75 15.07 10.48
N GLU A 334 -8.71 14.69 11.23
CA GLU A 334 -8.18 15.46 12.37
C GLU A 334 -7.24 16.58 11.90
N SER A 335 -6.60 16.37 10.75
CA SER A 335 -5.76 17.31 10.02
C SER A 335 -6.16 17.35 8.55
N PRO A 336 -5.94 18.47 7.83
CA PRO A 336 -6.24 18.52 6.40
C PRO A 336 -5.32 17.56 5.63
N ILE A 337 -5.82 17.03 4.50
CA ILE A 337 -4.94 16.42 3.50
C ILE A 337 -4.31 17.57 2.71
N THR A 338 -3.00 17.57 2.59
CA THR A 338 -2.25 18.66 1.95
C THR A 338 -1.44 18.17 0.77
N ASP A 339 -1.28 19.04 -0.23
CA ASP A 339 -0.28 18.86 -1.29
C ASP A 339 1.15 19.11 -0.76
N GLU A 340 2.13 18.96 -1.65
CA GLU A 340 3.57 19.11 -1.39
C GLU A 340 3.95 20.54 -0.98
N SER A 341 3.12 21.52 -1.37
CA SER A 341 3.28 22.93 -0.96
C SER A 341 2.70 23.22 0.42
N GLY A 342 1.99 22.24 1.01
CA GLY A 342 1.26 22.37 2.27
C GLY A 342 -0.12 23.02 2.11
N ALA A 343 -0.62 23.18 0.88
CA ALA A 343 -1.97 23.69 0.66
C ALA A 343 -2.99 22.59 0.95
N ALA A 344 -4.04 22.93 1.70
CA ALA A 344 -5.09 21.98 2.04
C ALA A 344 -5.93 21.62 0.80
N LEU A 345 -5.86 20.36 0.38
CA LEU A 345 -6.67 19.76 -0.67
C LEU A 345 -8.03 19.30 -0.13
N VAL A 346 -8.04 18.74 1.08
CA VAL A 346 -9.26 18.31 1.77
C VAL A 346 -9.25 18.89 3.20
N PRO A 347 -10.31 19.62 3.61
CA PRO A 347 -10.36 20.24 4.93
C PRO A 347 -10.66 19.23 6.05
N VAL A 348 -10.32 19.61 7.28
CA VAL A 348 -10.63 18.84 8.52
C VAL A 348 -12.13 18.59 8.70
N GLY A 349 -12.45 17.67 9.60
CA GLY A 349 -13.82 17.26 9.95
C GLY A 349 -14.27 16.01 9.20
N ARG A 350 -15.55 15.67 9.31
CA ARG A 350 -16.11 14.50 8.62
C ARG A 350 -16.24 14.79 7.13
N GLN A 351 -15.44 14.11 6.33
CA GLN A 351 -15.43 14.20 4.88
C GLN A 351 -15.95 12.90 4.27
N ARG A 352 -16.53 13.02 3.07
CA ARG A 352 -17.01 11.89 2.29
C ARG A 352 -16.13 11.68 1.06
N PHE A 353 -15.79 10.43 0.80
CA PHE A 353 -15.03 10.00 -0.36
C PHE A 353 -15.86 8.99 -1.15
N TYR A 354 -16.09 9.26 -2.43
CA TYR A 354 -16.76 8.33 -3.33
C TYR A 354 -15.81 7.21 -3.72
N THR A 355 -16.27 5.96 -3.62
CA THR A 355 -15.43 4.78 -3.75
C THR A 355 -15.87 3.88 -4.89
N ALA A 356 -17.11 3.96 -5.35
CA ALA A 356 -17.53 3.23 -6.54
C ALA A 356 -16.83 3.80 -7.77
N SER A 357 -16.05 2.95 -8.43
CA SER A 357 -15.38 3.29 -9.68
C SER A 357 -16.40 3.75 -10.73
N LYS A 358 -15.99 4.73 -11.54
CA LYS A 358 -16.70 5.08 -12.76
C LYS A 358 -15.90 4.55 -13.92
N ASP A 359 -16.55 3.80 -14.80
CA ASP A 359 -15.91 3.19 -15.95
C ASP A 359 -16.74 3.52 -17.20
N GLY A 360 -16.36 4.60 -17.88
CA GLY A 360 -17.18 5.27 -18.89
C GLY A 360 -18.57 5.64 -18.34
N THR A 361 -19.62 4.96 -18.82
CA THR A 361 -21.01 5.14 -18.33
C THR A 361 -21.42 4.17 -17.22
N GLY A 362 -20.56 3.19 -16.91
CA GLY A 362 -20.83 2.06 -16.03
C GLY A 362 -20.06 2.11 -14.72
N THR A 363 -19.91 0.93 -14.13
CA THR A 363 -19.00 0.61 -13.03
C THR A 363 -18.48 -0.79 -13.32
N ASP A 364 -17.27 -1.09 -12.89
CA ASP A 364 -16.69 -2.43 -12.94
C ASP A 364 -16.90 -3.23 -11.64
N GLY A 365 -17.53 -2.61 -10.63
CA GLY A 365 -17.77 -3.22 -9.31
C GLY A 365 -16.57 -3.18 -8.36
N ARG A 366 -15.45 -2.55 -8.73
CA ARG A 366 -14.30 -2.34 -7.84
C ARG A 366 -14.44 -1.03 -7.06
N SER A 367 -13.84 -1.02 -5.88
CA SER A 367 -13.86 0.13 -4.98
C SER A 367 -12.51 0.82 -4.91
N GLY A 368 -12.51 2.15 -4.83
CA GLY A 368 -11.34 3.01 -4.67
C GLY A 368 -10.71 2.89 -3.28
N ILE A 369 -9.47 3.39 -3.15
CA ILE A 369 -8.61 3.21 -1.97
C ILE A 369 -9.29 3.55 -0.63
N PRO A 370 -10.08 4.63 -0.48
CA PRO A 370 -10.68 4.98 0.81
C PRO A 370 -11.63 3.94 1.41
N SER A 371 -12.15 3.02 0.58
CA SER A 371 -13.01 1.91 1.04
C SER A 371 -12.24 0.69 1.54
N LYS A 372 -10.94 0.61 1.27
CA LYS A 372 -10.15 -0.60 1.50
C LYS A 372 -9.78 -0.72 2.97
N GLY A 373 -10.16 -1.81 3.63
CA GLY A 373 -9.81 -2.05 5.04
C GLY A 373 -8.30 -1.99 5.29
N TRP A 374 -7.51 -2.54 4.36
CA TRP A 374 -6.06 -2.49 4.43
C TRP A 374 -5.45 -1.09 4.40
N LEU A 375 -6.17 -0.04 3.98
CA LEU A 375 -5.71 1.35 4.16
C LEU A 375 -5.52 1.67 5.65
N PHE A 376 -6.32 1.03 6.52
CA PHE A 376 -6.35 1.18 7.96
C PHE A 376 -5.71 0.00 8.72
N GLY A 377 -4.99 -0.88 8.02
CA GLY A 377 -4.49 -2.12 8.62
C GLY A 377 -5.61 -3.12 8.99
N ASP A 378 -6.84 -2.85 8.55
CA ASP A 378 -8.03 -3.64 8.87
C ASP A 378 -8.16 -4.81 7.90
N TYR A 379 -7.47 -5.91 8.19
CA TYR A 379 -7.53 -7.17 7.45
C TYR A 379 -7.08 -8.33 8.33
N SER A 380 -7.50 -9.53 7.94
CA SER A 380 -7.02 -10.78 8.53
C SER A 380 -5.72 -11.24 7.89
N ALA A 381 -4.68 -11.41 8.70
CA ALA A 381 -3.37 -11.83 8.21
C ALA A 381 -3.35 -13.35 8.02
N GLU A 382 -2.82 -13.78 6.88
CA GLU A 382 -2.77 -15.19 6.50
C GLU A 382 -1.33 -15.67 6.33
N GLY A 383 -1.09 -16.94 6.65
CA GLY A 383 0.22 -17.57 6.51
C GLY A 383 0.31 -18.53 5.33
N ASP A 384 -0.81 -19.11 4.94
CA ASP A 384 -0.92 -20.12 3.89
C ASP A 384 -1.42 -19.45 2.60
N GLU A 385 -0.69 -19.66 1.51
CA GLU A 385 -1.04 -19.13 0.17
C GLU A 385 -1.71 -20.19 -0.70
N ASP A 386 -1.79 -21.43 -0.21
CA ASP A 386 -2.28 -22.60 -0.96
C ASP A 386 -3.75 -22.92 -0.64
N THR A 387 -4.32 -22.28 0.38
CA THR A 387 -5.71 -22.46 0.81
C THR A 387 -6.47 -21.16 0.61
N PRO A 388 -7.32 -21.05 -0.43
CA PRO A 388 -8.11 -19.86 -0.66
C PRO A 388 -8.95 -19.47 0.57
N SER A 389 -8.70 -18.30 1.13
CA SER A 389 -9.48 -17.64 2.17
C SER A 389 -9.88 -16.22 1.75
N ASP A 390 -10.75 -15.60 2.54
CA ASP A 390 -11.09 -14.19 2.39
C ASP A 390 -10.48 -13.46 3.58
N SER A 391 -9.65 -12.45 3.34
CA SER A 391 -8.98 -11.71 4.42
C SER A 391 -9.80 -10.53 4.97
N ASP A 392 -11.08 -10.45 4.58
CA ASP A 392 -12.04 -9.44 5.04
C ASP A 392 -12.66 -9.74 6.43
N ASP A 393 -12.21 -10.80 7.12
CA ASP A 393 -12.81 -11.29 8.37
C ASP A 393 -12.43 -10.50 9.64
N PHE A 394 -11.57 -9.47 9.56
CA PHE A 394 -11.18 -8.74 10.78
C PHE A 394 -12.30 -7.84 11.32
N ASP A 395 -13.10 -7.20 10.46
CA ASP A 395 -14.23 -6.29 10.82
C ASP A 395 -13.86 -5.20 11.86
N GLY A 396 -12.75 -4.50 11.63
CA GLY A 396 -12.35 -3.32 12.40
C GLY A 396 -13.33 -2.16 12.24
N TYR A 397 -13.88 -1.93 11.04
CA TYR A 397 -14.88 -0.88 10.81
C TYR A 397 -16.12 -1.02 11.71
N GLY A 398 -16.72 -2.21 11.76
CA GLY A 398 -17.87 -2.52 12.61
C GLY A 398 -17.53 -2.58 14.10
N GLY A 399 -16.24 -2.81 14.41
CA GLY A 399 -15.70 -2.83 15.77
C GLY A 399 -15.68 -4.22 16.41
N ALA A 400 -15.94 -5.27 15.62
CA ALA A 400 -15.73 -6.64 16.04
C ALA A 400 -14.23 -6.98 16.08
N GLY A 401 -13.44 -6.42 15.17
CA GLY A 401 -11.98 -6.60 15.08
C GLY A 401 -11.21 -6.16 16.31
N ARG A 402 -10.52 -7.12 16.93
CA ARG A 402 -9.82 -6.96 18.21
C ARG A 402 -8.35 -7.35 18.14
N ALA A 403 -7.54 -6.60 18.86
CA ALA A 403 -6.20 -7.02 19.26
C ALA A 403 -6.28 -8.13 20.33
N PRO A 404 -5.18 -8.84 20.63
CA PRO A 404 -5.16 -9.93 21.62
C PRO A 404 -5.49 -9.47 23.05
N ASP A 405 -5.34 -8.18 23.35
CA ASP A 405 -5.73 -7.59 24.64
C ASP A 405 -7.23 -7.22 24.72
N GLY A 406 -7.99 -7.48 23.65
CA GLY A 406 -9.41 -7.22 23.51
C GLY A 406 -9.77 -5.79 23.05
N SER A 407 -8.78 -4.92 22.85
CA SER A 407 -8.99 -3.56 22.33
C SER A 407 -9.40 -3.58 20.86
N ASN A 408 -10.27 -2.64 20.49
CA ASN A 408 -10.63 -2.34 19.10
C ASN A 408 -10.32 -0.87 18.78
N ARG A 409 -10.50 -0.45 17.52
CA ARG A 409 -10.20 0.92 17.08
C ARG A 409 -10.90 2.02 17.88
N ALA A 410 -12.14 1.79 18.33
CA ALA A 410 -12.87 2.77 19.13
C ALA A 410 -12.28 2.92 20.54
N THR A 411 -11.83 1.83 21.15
CA THR A 411 -11.13 1.90 22.44
C THR A 411 -9.75 2.54 22.32
N ALA A 412 -9.04 2.30 21.21
CA ALA A 412 -7.73 2.89 20.96
C ALA A 412 -7.81 4.40 20.65
N SER A 413 -8.80 4.80 19.85
CA SER A 413 -9.03 6.20 19.47
C SER A 413 -9.82 7.00 20.52
N GLY A 414 -10.50 6.32 21.44
CA GLY A 414 -11.38 6.94 22.45
C GLY A 414 -12.71 7.44 21.89
N ASP A 415 -13.11 7.03 20.68
CA ASP A 415 -14.35 7.45 20.02
C ASP A 415 -15.22 6.26 19.64
N THR A 416 -16.16 5.92 20.51
CA THR A 416 -17.12 4.83 20.28
C THR A 416 -18.18 5.16 19.22
N ALA A 417 -18.39 6.44 18.89
CA ALA A 417 -19.35 6.84 17.87
C ALA A 417 -18.85 6.56 16.45
N SER A 418 -17.55 6.28 16.29
CA SER A 418 -16.93 5.95 15.00
C SER A 418 -17.35 4.59 14.45
N LEU A 419 -17.66 3.61 15.31
CA LEU A 419 -17.97 2.23 14.91
C LEU A 419 -19.18 2.16 13.97
N GLY A 420 -18.98 1.56 12.80
CA GLY A 420 -20.00 1.47 11.75
C GLY A 420 -20.42 2.80 11.11
N ALA A 421 -19.81 3.93 11.48
CA ALA A 421 -20.23 5.26 11.06
C ALA A 421 -19.17 6.02 10.25
N TYR A 422 -17.90 5.95 10.65
CA TYR A 422 -16.77 6.55 9.94
C TYR A 422 -15.45 5.97 10.43
N TRP A 423 -14.44 6.02 9.56
CA TRP A 423 -13.05 5.86 9.98
C TRP A 423 -12.53 7.15 10.60
N ARG A 424 -11.66 7.07 11.61
CA ARG A 424 -10.82 8.23 11.96
C ARG A 424 -9.58 8.21 11.08
N GLN A 425 -9.11 9.39 10.69
CA GLN A 425 -7.95 9.55 9.81
C GLN A 425 -6.76 8.67 10.24
N HIS A 426 -6.48 8.62 11.54
CA HIS A 426 -5.34 7.90 12.09
C HIS A 426 -5.71 6.54 12.70
N ASP A 427 -6.89 5.98 12.39
CA ASP A 427 -7.13 4.56 12.68
C ASP A 427 -6.11 3.73 11.88
N PHE A 428 -5.34 2.89 12.59
CA PHE A 428 -4.41 1.94 11.98
C PHE A 428 -4.15 0.77 12.93
N PHE A 429 -4.30 -0.46 12.42
CA PHE A 429 -3.89 -1.67 13.13
C PHE A 429 -2.50 -2.11 12.65
N VAL A 430 -1.55 -2.21 13.59
CA VAL A 430 -0.20 -2.70 13.32
C VAL A 430 -0.15 -4.19 13.61
N HIS A 431 0.12 -4.99 12.59
CA HIS A 431 0.37 -6.43 12.72
C HIS A 431 1.77 -6.69 13.29
N ASP A 432 1.90 -7.64 14.21
CA ASP A 432 3.17 -7.92 14.91
C ASP A 432 3.93 -9.15 14.39
N GLY A 433 3.33 -9.87 13.44
CA GLY A 433 3.90 -11.04 12.79
C GLY A 433 3.35 -12.38 13.27
N GLY A 434 2.48 -12.38 14.28
CA GLY A 434 1.71 -13.56 14.66
C GLY A 434 0.52 -13.80 13.73
N LEU A 435 0.09 -15.06 13.63
CA LEU A 435 -1.16 -15.45 12.98
C LEU A 435 -2.10 -16.00 14.05
N ILE A 436 -3.34 -15.51 14.05
CA ILE A 436 -4.38 -15.94 14.99
C ILE A 436 -5.55 -16.49 14.17
N GLY A 437 -5.77 -17.80 14.22
CA GLY A 437 -6.88 -18.44 13.50
C GLY A 437 -8.25 -18.25 14.18
N SER A 438 -8.49 -17.13 14.84
CA SER A 438 -9.77 -16.80 15.48
C SER A 438 -10.42 -15.64 14.72
N GLU A 439 -11.70 -15.82 14.37
CA GLU A 439 -12.50 -14.78 13.70
C GLU A 439 -12.44 -13.46 14.47
N HIS A 440 -12.25 -12.36 13.74
CA HIS A 440 -12.15 -10.99 14.27
C HIS A 440 -11.02 -10.73 15.28
N VAL A 441 -10.01 -11.59 15.40
CA VAL A 441 -8.87 -11.37 16.31
C VAL A 441 -7.56 -11.50 15.57
N GLU A 442 -6.78 -10.42 15.53
CA GLU A 442 -5.51 -10.36 14.81
C GLU A 442 -4.33 -10.14 15.77
N SER A 443 -3.16 -10.64 15.38
CA SER A 443 -1.94 -10.46 16.17
C SER A 443 -1.35 -9.08 15.91
N GLY A 444 -1.48 -8.19 16.90
CA GLY A 444 -1.06 -6.81 16.73
C GLY A 444 -1.75 -5.87 17.69
N ARG A 445 -1.84 -4.60 17.31
CA ARG A 445 -2.56 -3.59 18.09
C ARG A 445 -3.06 -2.44 17.23
N TRP A 446 -4.19 -1.88 17.65
CA TRP A 446 -4.62 -0.56 17.19
C TRP A 446 -3.70 0.52 17.75
N LEU A 447 -3.25 1.44 16.89
CA LEU A 447 -2.49 2.61 17.35
C LEU A 447 -3.41 3.57 18.13
N PRO A 448 -2.93 4.12 19.27
CA PRO A 448 -3.76 4.94 20.15
C PRO A 448 -3.98 6.35 19.57
N ALA A 449 -5.03 7.05 20.02
CA ALA A 449 -5.28 8.43 19.63
C ALA A 449 -4.02 9.33 19.75
N GLY A 450 -3.76 10.14 18.73
CA GLY A 450 -2.63 11.06 18.70
C GLY A 450 -1.27 10.41 18.41
N TRP A 451 -1.20 9.11 18.09
CA TRP A 451 0.06 8.43 17.77
C TRP A 451 0.83 9.10 16.62
N ALA A 452 0.12 9.67 15.65
CA ALA A 452 0.69 10.29 14.46
C ALA A 452 1.27 11.68 14.71
N ALA A 453 1.08 12.25 15.91
CA ALA A 453 1.54 13.59 16.23
C ALA A 453 3.08 13.64 16.33
N PRO A 454 3.74 14.70 15.82
CA PRO A 454 5.19 14.84 15.93
C PRO A 454 5.71 14.79 17.37
N GLU A 455 4.96 15.32 18.34
CA GLU A 455 5.29 15.25 19.77
C GLU A 455 5.25 13.82 20.35
N ALA A 456 4.47 12.92 19.75
CA ALA A 456 4.49 11.49 20.08
C ALA A 456 5.64 10.76 19.36
N GLY A 457 6.39 11.46 18.51
CA GLY A 457 7.40 10.90 17.62
C GLY A 457 6.78 10.10 16.47
N GLY A 458 5.56 10.42 16.07
CA GLY A 458 4.86 9.75 14.99
C GLY A 458 4.71 10.58 13.72
N PHE A 459 4.18 9.93 12.69
CA PHE A 459 3.87 10.49 11.38
C PHE A 459 2.94 9.54 10.62
N ASP A 460 1.96 10.05 9.89
CA ASP A 460 1.04 9.26 9.08
C ASP A 460 1.06 9.75 7.63
N GLY A 461 1.95 9.14 6.83
CA GLY A 461 2.17 9.50 5.43
C GLY A 461 1.03 9.13 4.48
N ARG A 462 -0.04 8.48 4.95
CA ARG A 462 -1.23 8.24 4.11
C ARG A 462 -1.94 9.54 3.72
N TRP A 463 -1.68 10.63 4.45
CA TRP A 463 -2.41 11.90 4.31
C TRP A 463 -1.51 13.12 4.04
N VAL A 464 -0.20 12.90 3.90
CA VAL A 464 0.81 13.95 3.74
C VAL A 464 1.79 13.54 2.64
N ALA A 465 1.91 14.36 1.59
CA ALA A 465 2.86 14.14 0.51
C ALA A 465 4.32 14.31 0.98
N LEU A 466 5.21 13.49 0.44
CA LEU A 466 6.66 13.46 0.69
C LEU A 466 7.46 13.68 -0.60
N PHE A 467 6.99 13.16 -1.73
CA PHE A 467 7.58 13.25 -3.06
C PHE A 467 7.00 14.45 -3.82
N ASP A 468 7.76 14.97 -4.79
CA ASP A 468 7.31 16.05 -5.66
C ASP A 468 6.70 15.43 -6.92
N ASP A 469 5.39 15.56 -7.10
CA ASP A 469 4.63 14.94 -8.19
C ASP A 469 4.60 15.80 -9.47
N ARG A 470 5.12 17.03 -9.41
CA ARG A 470 4.97 18.04 -10.47
C ARG A 470 5.59 17.57 -11.80
N PRO A 471 4.78 17.40 -12.86
CA PRO A 471 5.25 16.96 -14.16
C PRO A 471 6.41 17.79 -14.73
N GLY A 472 7.56 17.16 -14.96
CA GLY A 472 8.73 17.80 -15.60
C GLY A 472 9.60 18.63 -14.67
N ALA A 473 9.39 18.52 -13.35
CA ALA A 473 10.35 18.96 -12.33
C ALA A 473 11.35 17.86 -11.94
N ASP A 474 11.27 16.68 -12.57
CA ASP A 474 12.20 15.56 -12.38
C ASP A 474 13.63 16.04 -12.64
N SER A 475 14.45 16.07 -11.59
CA SER A 475 15.88 16.42 -11.64
C SER A 475 16.74 15.29 -12.15
#